data_AF-A0A8S1H2P4-F1
#
_entry.id   AF-A0A8S1H2P4-F1
#
_cell.length_a   1.000
_cell.length_b   1.000
_cell.length_c   1.000
_cell.angle_alpha   90.00
_cell.angle_beta   90.00
_cell.angle_gamma   90.00
#
_symmetry.space_group_name_H-M   'P 1'
#
loop_
_entity.id
_entity.type
_entity.pdbx_description
1 polymer ?
#
loop_
_entity_poly.entity_id
_entity_poly.type
_entity_poly.pdbx_seq_one_letter_code
_entity_poly.pdbx_strand_id
1 'polypeptide(L)'
;MDDDADKKQECNYEENPPDDVHDDEDEEEGEDLEEDVVRSTLANYNAIPIRVKIVLESVLQKMTSSDVEKILRDVGWTKDDVIRGYKVKRCS
;
A
#
# COMPACT_ATOMS: atom_id res chain seq x y z
N MET A 1 68.36 24.77 -13.77
CA MET A 1 67.14 25.01 -14.56
C MET A 1 66.95 23.75 -15.39
N ASP A 2 66.24 22.72 -14.97
CA ASP A 2 65.25 22.55 -13.90
C ASP A 2 65.10 21.03 -13.65
N ASP A 3 64.85 20.68 -12.38
CA ASP A 3 63.82 19.74 -11.88
C ASP A 3 63.88 18.26 -12.33
N ASP A 4 64.24 17.35 -11.41
CA ASP A 4 63.33 16.51 -10.59
C ASP A 4 62.94 15.20 -11.33
N ALA A 5 63.31 14.04 -10.77
CA ALA A 5 62.40 13.09 -10.12
C ALA A 5 61.26 12.64 -11.06
N ASP A 6 60.97 11.37 -11.26
CA ASP A 6 60.62 10.46 -10.18
C ASP A 6 60.43 9.03 -10.72
N LYS A 7 60.30 8.12 -9.76
CA LYS A 7 60.25 6.66 -9.87
C LYS A 7 59.19 6.14 -10.84
N LYS A 8 59.53 5.00 -11.44
CA LYS A 8 58.56 4.07 -12.03
C LYS A 8 57.56 3.66 -10.96
N GLN A 9 56.33 4.14 -11.09
CA GLN A 9 55.19 3.63 -10.34
C GLN A 9 54.35 2.84 -11.34
N GLU A 10 54.47 1.51 -11.28
CA GLU A 10 53.54 0.59 -11.94
C GLU A 10 52.19 0.76 -11.26
N CYS A 11 51.26 1.45 -11.92
CA CYS A 11 49.88 1.47 -11.50
C CYS A 11 49.26 0.13 -11.89
N ASN A 12 49.15 -0.79 -10.91
CA ASN A 12 48.28 -1.94 -11.03
C ASN A 12 46.84 -1.45 -11.18
N TYR A 13 46.16 -1.88 -12.24
CA TYR A 13 44.71 -1.75 -12.33
C TYR A 13 44.11 -2.78 -11.36
N GLU A 14 43.74 -2.35 -10.17
CA GLU A 14 42.74 -3.08 -9.39
C GLU A 14 41.42 -2.95 -10.14
N GLU A 15 40.96 -4.04 -10.74
CA GLU A 15 39.60 -4.18 -11.24
C GLU A 15 38.65 -4.03 -10.06
N ASN A 16 38.15 -2.81 -9.82
CA ASN A 16 36.99 -2.64 -8.96
C ASN A 16 35.80 -3.32 -9.68
N PRO A 17 35.15 -4.32 -9.08
CA PRO A 17 33.90 -4.82 -9.62
C PRO A 17 32.90 -3.65 -9.67
N PRO A 18 32.05 -3.57 -10.69
CA PRO A 18 31.04 -2.53 -10.75
C PRO A 18 30.22 -2.56 -9.46
N ASP A 19 30.06 -1.38 -8.88
CA ASP A 19 29.27 -1.12 -7.69
C ASP A 19 28.00 -1.98 -7.71
N ASP A 20 27.77 -2.71 -6.62
CA ASP A 20 26.54 -3.39 -6.28
C ASP A 20 25.40 -2.40 -6.57
N VAL A 21 24.76 -2.57 -7.73
CA VAL A 21 23.47 -1.96 -7.97
C VAL A 21 22.57 -2.71 -7.01
N HIS A 22 22.44 -2.16 -5.80
CA HIS A 22 21.29 -2.44 -4.98
C HIS A 22 20.09 -2.14 -5.87
N ASP A 23 19.51 -3.21 -6.41
CA ASP A 23 18.12 -3.27 -6.81
C ASP A 23 17.37 -2.96 -5.51
N ASP A 24 17.30 -1.66 -5.17
CA ASP A 24 16.23 -1.14 -4.37
C ASP A 24 14.99 -1.37 -5.25
N GLU A 25 14.51 -2.62 -5.22
CA GLU A 25 13.14 -2.94 -5.55
C GLU A 25 12.34 -2.09 -4.57
N ASP A 26 12.04 -0.86 -4.98
CA ASP A 26 10.87 -0.13 -4.55
C ASP A 26 9.70 -1.07 -4.86
N GLU A 27 9.44 -2.02 -3.97
CA GLU A 27 8.12 -2.61 -3.78
C GLU A 27 7.22 -1.40 -3.49
N GLU A 28 6.74 -0.73 -4.54
CA GLU A 28 5.47 -0.03 -4.46
C GLU A 28 4.51 -1.11 -3.96
N GLU A 29 4.23 -1.09 -2.65
CA GLU A 29 3.11 -1.79 -2.03
C GLU A 29 1.89 -1.38 -2.85
N GLY A 30 1.57 -2.18 -3.88
CA GLY A 30 0.42 -1.94 -4.73
C GLY A 30 -0.78 -1.87 -3.81
N GLU A 31 -1.43 -0.71 -3.76
CA GLU A 31 -2.61 -0.50 -2.93
C GLU A 31 -3.59 -1.65 -3.20
N ASP A 32 -3.97 -2.36 -2.12
CA ASP A 32 -4.83 -3.53 -2.20
C ASP A 32 -6.17 -3.11 -2.83
N LEU A 33 -6.38 -3.47 -4.10
CA LEU A 33 -7.56 -3.09 -4.89
C LEU A 33 -8.86 -3.39 -4.15
N GLU A 34 -8.91 -4.48 -3.41
CA GLU A 34 -10.02 -4.86 -2.54
C GLU A 34 -10.27 -3.79 -1.46
N GLU A 35 -9.23 -3.31 -0.81
CA GLU A 35 -9.30 -2.30 0.24
C GLU A 35 -9.82 -0.96 -0.29
N ASP A 36 -9.34 -0.53 -1.45
CA ASP A 36 -9.78 0.71 -2.10
C ASP A 36 -11.24 0.66 -2.53
N VAL A 37 -11.68 -0.46 -3.10
CA VAL A 37 -13.08 -0.66 -3.48
C VAL A 37 -13.98 -0.58 -2.25
N VAL A 38 -13.60 -1.20 -1.13
CA VAL A 38 -14.38 -1.15 0.12
C VAL A 38 -14.39 0.27 0.69
N ARG A 39 -13.23 0.92 0.83
CA ARG A 39 -13.12 2.30 1.32
C ARG A 39 -13.95 3.26 0.50
N SER A 40 -13.75 3.25 -0.82
CA SER A 40 -14.47 4.13 -1.75
C SER A 40 -15.98 3.91 -1.67
N THR A 41 -16.43 2.65 -1.64
CA THR A 41 -17.85 2.34 -1.52
C THR A 41 -18.44 2.89 -0.22
N LEU A 42 -17.80 2.61 0.92
CA LEU A 42 -18.34 2.98 2.23
C LEU A 42 -18.20 4.48 2.54
N ALA A 43 -17.23 5.17 1.94
CA ALA A 43 -17.11 6.62 2.05
C ALA A 43 -18.20 7.37 1.28
N ASN A 44 -18.63 6.83 0.12
CA ASN A 44 -19.56 7.52 -0.77
C ASN A 44 -21.04 7.26 -0.44
N TYR A 45 -21.36 6.13 0.18
CA TYR A 45 -22.73 5.78 0.53
C TYR A 45 -22.96 5.97 2.03
N ASN A 46 -24.15 6.47 2.40
CA ASN A 46 -24.70 6.31 3.75
C ASN A 46 -25.72 5.16 3.81
N ALA A 47 -26.32 4.81 2.67
CA ALA A 47 -27.15 3.63 2.47
C ALA A 47 -26.70 2.97 1.16
N ILE A 48 -26.30 1.70 1.23
CA ILE A 48 -25.66 0.98 0.15
C ILE A 48 -26.75 0.41 -0.77
N PRO A 49 -26.76 0.75 -2.08
CA PRO A 49 -27.68 0.13 -3.03
C PRO A 49 -27.50 -1.38 -3.04
N ILE A 50 -28.61 -2.14 -3.14
CA ILE A 50 -28.57 -3.60 -2.98
C ILE A 50 -27.57 -4.30 -3.91
N ARG A 51 -27.42 -3.81 -5.15
CA ARG A 51 -26.45 -4.37 -6.12
C ARG A 51 -25.00 -4.15 -5.67
N VAL A 52 -24.72 -2.98 -5.11
CA VAL A 52 -23.38 -2.65 -4.57
C VAL A 52 -23.11 -3.48 -3.33
N LYS A 53 -24.11 -3.69 -2.46
CA LYS A 53 -23.97 -4.52 -1.26
C LYS A 53 -23.55 -5.95 -1.59
N ILE A 54 -24.15 -6.56 -2.62
CA ILE A 54 -23.80 -7.93 -3.06
C ILE A 54 -22.33 -8.02 -3.48
N VAL A 55 -21.86 -7.04 -4.27
CA VAL A 55 -20.45 -6.99 -4.70
C VAL A 55 -19.53 -6.74 -3.50
N LEU A 56 -19.90 -5.79 -2.64
CA LEU A 56 -19.15 -5.45 -1.44
C LEU A 56 -18.99 -6.66 -0.51
N GLU A 57 -20.05 -7.44 -0.29
CA GLU A 57 -19.98 -8.68 0.50
C GLU A 57 -19.01 -9.70 -0.11
N SER A 58 -18.97 -9.81 -1.44
CA SER A 58 -18.05 -10.71 -2.14
C SER A 58 -16.59 -10.28 -2.01
N VAL A 59 -16.33 -8.97 -1.96
CA VAL A 59 -14.98 -8.41 -1.72
C VAL A 59 -14.58 -8.61 -0.27
N LEU A 60 -15.45 -8.26 0.68
CA LEU A 60 -15.19 -8.40 2.12
C LEU A 60 -14.89 -9.84 2.54
N GLN A 61 -15.46 -10.85 1.86
CA GLN A 61 -15.16 -12.26 2.13
C GLN A 61 -13.73 -12.69 1.80
N LYS A 62 -13.03 -11.94 0.95
CA LYS A 62 -11.63 -12.21 0.59
C LYS A 62 -10.64 -11.59 1.57
N MET A 63 -11.09 -10.63 2.36
CA MET A 63 -10.26 -9.87 3.28
C MET A 63 -10.20 -10.53 4.66
N THR A 64 -9.14 -10.26 5.41
CA THR A 64 -9.08 -10.71 6.80
C THR A 64 -10.05 -9.91 7.67
N SER A 65 -10.51 -10.50 8.78
CA SER A 65 -11.38 -9.78 9.71
C SER A 65 -10.72 -8.53 10.31
N SER A 66 -9.40 -8.53 10.46
CA SER A 66 -8.62 -7.40 10.97
C SER A 66 -8.65 -6.21 10.00
N ASP A 67 -8.44 -6.49 8.71
CA ASP A 67 -8.41 -5.43 7.67
C ASP A 67 -9.80 -4.82 7.50
N VAL A 68 -10.84 -5.66 7.46
CA VAL A 68 -12.23 -5.19 7.44
C VAL A 68 -12.51 -4.28 8.63
N GLU A 69 -12.14 -4.69 9.86
CA GLU A 69 -12.36 -3.86 11.04
C GLU A 69 -11.62 -2.52 10.99
N LYS A 70 -10.38 -2.52 10.51
CA LYS A 70 -9.58 -1.31 10.30
C LYS A 70 -10.30 -0.36 9.34
N ILE A 71 -10.66 -0.83 8.15
CA ILE A 71 -11.33 -0.04 7.13
C ILE A 71 -12.65 0.54 7.65
N LEU A 72 -13.49 -0.31 8.26
CA LEU A 72 -14.78 0.12 8.78
C LEU A 72 -14.62 1.23 9.81
N ARG A 73 -13.66 1.10 10.73
CA ARG A 73 -13.38 2.16 11.71
C ARG A 73 -12.94 3.46 11.02
N ASP A 74 -12.07 3.37 10.02
CA ASP A 74 -11.53 4.53 9.31
C ASP A 74 -12.62 5.30 8.54
N VAL A 75 -13.59 4.62 7.93
CA VAL A 75 -14.75 5.24 7.27
C VAL A 75 -15.94 5.51 8.22
N GLY A 76 -15.76 5.22 9.51
CA GLY A 76 -16.77 5.40 10.56
C GLY A 76 -18.00 4.50 10.43
N TRP A 77 -17.87 3.36 9.78
CA TRP A 77 -18.88 2.31 9.70
C TRP A 77 -18.66 1.25 10.79
N THR A 78 -19.71 0.48 11.10
CA THR A 78 -19.58 -0.73 11.92
C THR A 78 -20.03 -1.97 11.17
N LYS A 79 -19.63 -3.16 11.64
CA LYS A 79 -20.08 -4.44 11.06
C LYS A 79 -21.61 -4.52 10.97
N ASP A 80 -22.30 -4.05 12.00
CA ASP A 80 -23.76 -4.01 12.02
C ASP A 80 -24.34 -3.07 10.96
N ASP A 81 -23.69 -1.93 10.69
CA ASP A 81 -24.13 -1.03 9.62
C ASP A 81 -23.96 -1.69 8.24
N VAL A 82 -22.87 -2.44 8.03
CA VAL A 82 -22.64 -3.20 6.80
C VAL A 82 -23.69 -4.29 6.63
N ILE A 83 -23.98 -5.07 7.68
CA ILE A 83 -25.01 -6.11 7.66
C ILE A 83 -26.39 -5.51 7.36
N ARG A 84 -26.72 -4.35 7.96
CA ARG A 84 -27.95 -3.62 7.65
C ARG A 84 -27.96 -3.01 6.25
N GLY A 85 -26.80 -2.63 5.74
CA GLY A 85 -26.63 -1.91 4.47
C GLY A 85 -26.81 -0.40 4.57
N TYR A 86 -26.83 0.19 5.78
CA TYR A 86 -26.88 1.64 5.96
C TYR A 86 -26.28 2.07 7.30
N LYS A 87 -25.72 3.27 7.32
CA LYS A 87 -25.05 3.89 8.46
C LYS A 87 -26.07 4.49 9.41
N VAL A 88 -26.09 4.02 10.66
CA VAL A 88 -26.92 4.60 11.71
C VAL A 88 -26.18 5.78 12.34
N LYS A 89 -26.77 6.98 12.28
CA LYS A 89 -26.26 8.10 13.09
C LYS A 89 -26.41 7.75 14.56
N ARG A 90 -25.28 7.57 15.25
CA ARG A 90 -25.28 7.47 16.71
C ARG A 90 -25.19 8.90 17.25
N CYS A 91 -26.20 9.31 18.02
CA CYS A 91 -26.10 10.54 18.79
C CYS A 91 -24.98 10.36 19.81
N SER A 92 -24.03 11.30 19.82
CA SER A 92 -22.96 11.40 20.82
C SER A 92 -23.47 12.15 22.05
#